data_AF-A0A3B9HAU4-F1
#
_entry.id   AF-A0A3B9HAU4-F1
#
_cell.length_a   1.000
_cell.length_b   1.000
_cell.length_c   1.000
_cell.angle_alpha   90.00
_cell.angle_beta   90.00
_cell.angle_gamma   90.00
#
_symmetry.space_group_name_H-M   'P 1'
#
loop_
_entity.id
_entity.type
_entity.pdbx_description
1 polymer ?
#
loop_
_entity_poly.entity_id
_entity_poly.type
_entity_poly.pdbx_seq_one_letter_code
_entity_poly.pdbx_strand_id
1 'polypeptide(L)'
;MFDPFAFLNLYDNIIYGEDGLPKTKPNGDVNTMRIPFIVIWLVLGAIFFTIKMGFINFRGVKHALGLVRGKYDDPDHKEKGEVSHFQALTTALSGTVGLGNIAGVAVAVST
;
A
#
# COMPACT_ATOMS: atom_id res chain seq x y z
N MET A 1 -13.64 19.11 0.79
CA MET A 1 -12.18 19.06 1.00
C MET A 1 -11.57 18.80 -0.36
N PHE A 2 -10.53 19.53 -0.74
CA PHE A 2 -9.86 19.32 -2.02
C PHE A 2 -9.30 17.90 -2.07
N ASP A 3 -9.62 17.18 -3.15
CA ASP A 3 -9.14 15.82 -3.40
C ASP A 3 -8.08 15.87 -4.51
N PRO A 4 -6.79 15.79 -4.16
CA PRO A 4 -5.72 15.85 -5.15
C PRO A 4 -5.72 14.65 -6.09
N PHE A 5 -6.25 13.49 -5.70
CA PHE A 5 -6.23 12.29 -6.53
C PHE A 5 -7.36 12.32 -7.58
N ALA A 6 -8.54 12.81 -7.21
CA ALA A 6 -9.62 13.05 -8.15
C ALA A 6 -9.28 14.21 -9.11
N PHE A 7 -8.62 15.27 -8.63
CA PHE A 7 -8.13 16.36 -9.49
C PHE A 7 -7.09 15.89 -10.52
N LEU A 8 -6.26 14.92 -10.16
CA LEU A 8 -5.30 14.28 -11.06
C LEU A 8 -5.93 13.20 -11.96
N ASN A 9 -7.27 13.06 -11.95
CA ASN A 9 -8.02 12.08 -12.72
C ASN A 9 -7.54 10.63 -12.50
N LEU A 10 -7.07 10.32 -11.28
CA LEU A 10 -6.58 9.00 -10.91
C LEU A 10 -7.71 8.03 -10.55
N TYR A 11 -8.87 8.56 -10.16
CA TYR A 11 -10.08 7.78 -9.88
C TYR A 11 -11.33 8.67 -9.90
N ASP A 12 -12.51 8.07 -10.06
CA ASP A 12 -13.79 8.77 -9.97
C ASP A 12 -14.30 8.79 -8.53
N ASN A 13 -14.61 9.99 -8.02
CA ASN A 13 -15.12 10.16 -6.67
C ASN A 13 -16.65 10.28 -6.61
N ILE A 14 -17.37 10.21 -7.73
CA ILE A 14 -18.83 10.32 -7.79
C ILE A 14 -19.48 8.97 -7.41
N ILE A 15 -20.51 9.03 -6.57
CA ILE A 15 -21.29 7.85 -6.18
C ILE A 15 -22.43 7.68 -7.18
N TYR A 16 -22.43 6.57 -7.92
CA TYR A 16 -23.50 6.22 -8.85
C TYR A 16 -24.63 5.43 -8.17
N GLY A 17 -25.85 5.59 -8.65
CA GLY A 17 -26.99 4.75 -8.32
C GLY A 17 -27.00 3.44 -9.11
N GLU A 18 -27.95 2.55 -8.80
CA GLU A 18 -28.14 1.29 -9.55
C GLU A 18 -28.57 1.54 -11.00
N ASP A 19 -29.04 2.75 -11.30
CA ASP A 19 -29.38 3.27 -12.62
C ASP A 19 -28.17 3.81 -13.40
N GLY A 20 -26.98 3.80 -12.80
CA GLY A 20 -25.76 4.36 -13.39
C GLY A 20 -25.74 5.89 -13.43
N LEU A 21 -26.71 6.56 -12.78
CA LEU A 21 -26.75 8.01 -12.69
C LEU A 21 -26.04 8.50 -11.41
N PRO A 22 -25.40 9.68 -11.42
CA PRO A 22 -24.83 10.26 -10.21
C PRO A 22 -25.90 10.44 -9.12
N LYS A 23 -25.68 9.88 -7.93
CA LYS A 23 -26.56 10.13 -6.78
C LYS A 23 -26.44 11.60 -6.41
N THR A 24 -27.50 12.36 -6.67
CA THR A 24 -27.58 13.76 -6.27
C THR A 24 -28.17 13.88 -4.87
N LYS A 25 -27.67 14.85 -4.12
CA LYS A 25 -28.27 15.29 -2.87
C LYS A 25 -29.55 16.07 -3.19
N PRO A 26 -30.47 16.26 -2.23
CA PRO A 26 -31.73 17.00 -2.45
C PRO A 26 -31.57 18.43 -2.98
N ASN A 27 -30.37 18.99 -2.91
CA ASN A 27 -29.99 20.31 -3.40
C ASN A 27 -29.45 20.31 -4.85
N GLY A 28 -29.40 19.16 -5.53
CA GLY A 28 -28.91 19.03 -6.91
C GLY A 28 -27.40 18.76 -7.04
N ASP A 29 -26.64 18.77 -5.94
CA ASP A 29 -25.20 18.48 -5.99
C ASP A 29 -24.92 16.98 -6.07
N VAL A 30 -23.92 16.59 -6.86
CA VAL A 30 -23.45 15.20 -6.91
C VAL A 30 -22.87 14.75 -5.56
N ASN A 31 -23.17 13.52 -5.17
CA ASN A 31 -22.62 12.92 -3.97
C ASN A 31 -21.24 12.34 -4.28
N THR A 32 -20.22 12.85 -3.61
CA THR A 32 -18.82 12.46 -3.83
C THR A 32 -18.26 11.75 -2.61
N MET A 33 -17.55 10.63 -2.79
CA MET A 33 -16.73 10.01 -1.75
C MET A 33 -15.52 10.90 -1.44
N ARG A 34 -15.19 11.04 -0.16
CA ARG A 34 -14.00 11.77 0.29
C ARG A 34 -12.89 10.78 0.61
N ILE A 35 -11.68 11.05 0.13
CA ILE A 35 -10.49 10.33 0.59
C ILE A 35 -10.31 10.47 2.11
N PRO A 36 -10.00 9.37 2.83
CA PRO A 36 -9.67 9.45 4.25
C PRO A 36 -8.37 10.25 4.45
N PHE A 37 -8.37 11.17 5.41
CA PHE A 37 -7.21 12.01 5.73
C PHE A 37 -5.93 11.21 6.01
N ILE A 38 -6.07 10.03 6.62
CA ILE A 38 -4.96 9.12 6.91
C ILE A 38 -4.19 8.70 5.64
N VAL A 39 -4.85 8.58 4.48
CA VAL A 39 -4.20 8.20 3.22
C VAL A 39 -3.21 9.28 2.78
N ILE A 40 -3.64 10.55 2.83
CA ILE A 40 -2.78 11.70 2.48
C ILE A 40 -1.55 11.73 3.40
N TRP A 41 -1.77 11.53 4.70
CA TRP A 41 -0.70 11.49 5.70
C TRP A 41 0.32 10.37 5.43
N LEU A 42 -0.16 9.17 5.13
CA LEU A 42 0.70 8.01 4.84
C LEU A 42 1.50 8.20 3.54
N VAL A 43 0.90 8.75 2.49
CA VAL A 43 1.58 9.04 1.23
C VAL A 43 2.70 10.07 1.42
N LEU A 44 2.46 11.14 2.18
CA LEU A 44 3.49 12.13 2.50
C LEU A 44 4.66 11.51 3.27
N GLY A 45 4.37 10.68 4.28
CA GLY A 45 5.38 9.93 5.01
C GLY A 45 6.19 9.01 4.09
N ALA A 46 5.51 8.25 3.22
CA ALA A 46 6.15 7.34 2.28
C ALA A 46 7.10 8.07 1.31
N ILE A 47 6.68 9.22 0.77
CA ILE A 47 7.51 10.04 -0.12
C ILE A 47 8.73 10.57 0.64
N PHE A 48 8.52 11.14 1.84
CA PHE A 48 9.61 11.65 2.67
C PHE A 48 10.67 10.58 2.98
N PHE A 49 10.24 9.41 3.46
CA PHE A 49 11.16 8.32 3.76
C PHE A 49 11.84 7.77 2.49
N THR A 50 11.13 7.69 1.37
CA THR A 50 11.70 7.23 0.10
C THR A 50 12.83 8.15 -0.39
N ILE A 51 12.63 9.47 -0.32
CA ILE A 51 13.65 10.45 -0.72
C ILE A 51 14.81 10.45 0.28
N LYS A 52 14.52 10.51 1.59
CA LYS A 52 15.55 10.55 2.64
C LYS A 52 16.45 9.31 2.63
N MET A 53 15.89 8.13 2.36
CA MET A 53 16.63 6.87 2.27
C MET A 53 17.29 6.65 0.89
N GLY A 54 17.21 7.63 -0.02
CA GLY A 54 17.87 7.55 -1.32
C GLY A 54 17.33 6.43 -2.21
N PHE A 55 16.00 6.25 -2.25
CA PHE A 55 15.33 5.22 -3.07
C PHE A 55 15.76 3.78 -2.73
N ILE A 56 15.93 3.51 -1.43
CA ILE A 56 16.25 2.17 -0.91
C ILE A 56 15.28 1.08 -1.40
N ASN A 57 13.99 1.44 -1.64
CA ASN A 57 12.96 0.54 -2.17
C ASN A 57 13.40 -0.18 -3.46
N PHE A 58 14.21 0.48 -4.30
CA PHE A 58 14.72 -0.11 -5.55
C PHE A 58 16.13 -0.65 -5.40
N ARG A 59 17.00 0.05 -4.66
CA ARG A 59 18.43 -0.31 -4.53
C ARG A 59 18.65 -1.51 -3.60
N GLY A 60 17.83 -1.63 -2.55
CA GLY A 60 17.96 -2.64 -1.49
C GLY A 60 17.47 -4.04 -1.87
N VAL A 61 16.69 -4.19 -2.95
CA VAL A 61 16.07 -5.48 -3.31
C VAL A 61 17.10 -6.60 -3.51
N LYS A 62 18.19 -6.32 -4.22
CA LYS A 62 19.25 -7.32 -4.45
C LYS A 62 19.93 -7.76 -3.15
N HIS A 63 20.19 -6.80 -2.26
CA HIS A 63 20.84 -7.07 -0.98
C HIS A 63 19.92 -7.82 -0.02
N ALA A 64 18.65 -7.40 0.08
CA ALA A 64 17.62 -8.06 0.88
C ALA A 64 17.39 -9.52 0.44
N LEU A 65 17.35 -9.79 -0.86
CA LEU A 65 17.25 -11.16 -1.39
C LEU A 65 18.48 -12.01 -1.05
N GLY A 66 19.67 -11.42 -1.00
CA GLY A 66 20.89 -12.12 -0.56
C GLY A 66 20.86 -12.45 0.93
N LEU A 67 20.35 -11.53 1.75
CA LEU A 67 20.20 -11.68 3.20
C LEU A 67 19.20 -12.80 3.55
N VAL A 68 18.02 -12.79 2.92
CA VAL A 68 16.96 -13.78 3.16
C VAL A 68 17.35 -15.18 2.67
N ARG A 69 18.24 -15.28 1.69
CA ARG A 69 18.79 -16.55 1.18
C ARG A 69 19.93 -17.12 2.03
N GLY A 70 20.34 -16.44 3.11
CA GLY A 70 21.41 -16.88 4.00
C GLY A 70 22.82 -16.71 3.42
N LYS A 71 22.99 -15.93 2.34
CA LYS A 71 24.32 -15.70 1.71
C LYS A 71 25.26 -14.88 2.60
N TYR A 72 24.72 -14.21 3.61
CA TYR A 72 25.43 -13.39 4.58
C TYR A 72 25.31 -13.91 6.02
N ASP A 73 24.73 -15.10 6.21
CA ASP A 73 24.70 -15.75 7.52
C ASP A 73 26.08 -16.38 7.74
N ASP A 74 26.82 -15.88 8.73
CA ASP A 74 28.16 -16.39 9.07
C ASP A 74 28.02 -17.65 9.95
N PRO A 75 28.46 -18.83 9.51
CA PRO A 75 28.30 -20.07 10.28
C PRO A 75 29.10 -20.08 11.60
N ASP A 76 30.10 -19.22 11.75
CA ASP A 76 30.98 -19.16 12.94
C ASP A 76 30.53 -18.11 13.98
N HIS A 77 29.69 -17.15 13.60
CA HIS A 77 29.13 -16.16 14.51
C HIS A 77 27.67 -16.52 14.82
N LYS A 78 27.46 -17.15 15.98
CA LYS A 78 26.13 -17.35 16.59
C LYS A 78 25.49 -16.00 16.94
N GLU A 79 25.04 -15.25 15.95
CA GLU A 79 24.08 -14.19 16.18
C GLU A 79 22.76 -14.85 16.61
N LYS A 80 22.44 -14.73 17.90
CA LYS A 80 21.24 -15.32 18.53
C LYS A 80 19.97 -14.60 18.03
N GLY A 81 19.61 -14.78 16.76
CA GLY A 81 18.25 -14.52 16.30
C GLY A 81 17.32 -15.63 16.79
N GLU A 82 16.20 -15.30 17.42
CA GLU A 82 15.19 -16.29 17.83
C GLU A 82 14.55 -17.00 16.61
N VAL A 83 14.60 -16.37 15.44
CA VAL A 83 14.09 -16.87 14.16
C VAL A 83 15.02 -16.46 13.02
N SER A 84 15.06 -17.25 11.93
CA SER A 84 15.87 -16.92 10.75
C SER A 84 15.33 -15.68 10.01
N HIS A 85 16.17 -15.01 9.22
CA HIS A 85 15.75 -13.87 8.39
C HIS A 85 14.58 -14.22 7.44
N PHE A 86 14.58 -15.43 6.88
CA PHE A 86 13.47 -15.94 6.07
C PHE A 86 12.19 -16.16 6.88
N GLN A 87 12.31 -16.68 8.10
CA GLN A 87 11.15 -16.92 8.97
C GLN A 87 10.54 -15.60 9.47
N ALA A 88 11.37 -14.61 9.83
CA ALA A 88 10.91 -13.27 10.17
C ALA A 88 10.18 -12.61 8.98
N LEU A 89 10.75 -12.68 7.77
CA LEU A 89 10.11 -12.18 6.55
C LEU A 89 8.78 -12.89 6.30
N THR A 90 8.74 -14.22 6.36
CA THR A 90 7.54 -15.01 6.10
C THR A 90 6.42 -14.70 7.10
N THR A 91 6.78 -14.47 8.37
CA THR A 91 5.83 -14.03 9.41
C THR A 91 5.23 -12.67 9.09
N ALA A 92 6.06 -11.69 8.71
CA ALA A 92 5.59 -10.37 8.31
C ALA A 92 4.74 -10.39 7.03
N LEU A 93 5.14 -11.21 6.04
CA LEU A 93 4.39 -11.40 4.79
C LEU A 93 3.03 -12.07 5.03
N SER A 94 2.96 -13.04 5.93
CA SER A 94 1.70 -13.71 6.28
C SER A 94 0.64 -12.72 6.79
N GLY A 95 1.05 -11.70 7.56
CA GLY A 95 0.13 -10.67 8.04
C GLY A 95 -0.31 -9.66 6.96
N THR A 96 0.41 -9.54 5.85
CA THR A 96 0.17 -8.53 4.82
C THR A 96 -0.38 -9.10 3.51
N VAL A 97 -0.07 -10.36 3.19
CA VAL A 97 -0.53 -11.08 2.00
C VAL A 97 -1.70 -11.98 2.39
N GLY A 98 -2.90 -11.39 2.44
CA GLY A 98 -4.15 -12.11 2.76
C GLY A 98 -5.23 -11.97 1.69
N LEU A 99 -6.42 -12.50 1.99
CA LEU A 99 -7.62 -12.37 1.13
C LEU A 99 -7.89 -10.91 0.76
N GLY A 100 -7.56 -9.95 1.63
CA GLY A 100 -7.71 -8.51 1.36
C GLY A 100 -6.97 -8.02 0.12
N ASN A 101 -5.77 -8.54 -0.19
CA ASN A 101 -5.03 -8.12 -1.38
C ASN A 101 -5.58 -8.78 -2.65
N ILE A 102 -6.17 -9.97 -2.56
CA ILE A 102 -6.74 -10.68 -3.70
C ILE A 102 -8.16 -10.17 -3.98
N ALA A 103 -9.04 -10.20 -2.99
CA ALA A 103 -10.42 -9.72 -3.08
C ALA A 103 -10.50 -8.20 -3.24
N GLY A 104 -9.61 -7.43 -2.58
CA GLY A 104 -9.58 -5.98 -2.72
C GLY A 104 -9.26 -5.52 -4.13
N VAL A 105 -8.35 -6.20 -4.83
CA VAL A 105 -8.07 -5.94 -6.26
C VAL A 105 -9.29 -6.29 -7.12
N ALA A 106 -9.95 -7.42 -6.85
CA ALA A 106 -11.16 -7.80 -7.59
C ALA A 106 -12.28 -6.75 -7.43
N VAL A 107 -12.52 -6.26 -6.21
CA VAL A 107 -13.49 -5.19 -5.95
C VAL A 107 -13.11 -3.92 -6.69
N ALA A 108 -11.84 -3.49 -6.58
CA ALA A 108 -11.36 -2.25 -7.21
C ALA A 108 -11.45 -2.24 -8.74
N VAL A 109 -11.42 -3.41 -9.39
CA VAL A 109 -11.60 -3.54 -10.85
C VAL A 109 -13.08 -3.68 -11.23
N SER A 110 -13.93 -4.18 -10.33
CA SER A 110 -15.34 -4.45 -10.60
C SER A 110 -16.29 -3.27 -10.40
N THR A 111 -15.88 -2.28 -9.60
CA THR A 111 -16.60 -1.01 -9.35
C THR A 111 -16.07 0.09 -10.23
#